data_AF-A0A140NK74-F1
#
_entry.id   AF-A0A140NK74-F1
#
_cell.length_a   1.000
_cell.length_b   1.000
_cell.length_c   1.000
_cell.angle_alpha   90.00
_cell.angle_beta   90.00
_cell.angle_gamma   90.00
#
_symmetry.space_group_name_H-M   'P 1'
#
loop_
_entity.id
_entity.type
_entity.pdbx_description
1 polymer ?
#
loop_
_entity_poly.entity_id
_entity_poly.type
_entity_poly.pdbx_seq_one_letter_code
_entity_poly.pdbx_strand_id
1 'polypeptide(L)'
;MIRIKYLVAAATLSLVLTGCSSNNEVSPDSTPAEMYSIGQQKLQDGNYKAAIKQLEALDNRYPFGPYAQQVQLDLIYAYYKSAELPMAIAAIDRFMRLNPTHPNIDYVLYMRGLTAMALDDSLLQGFFGVDRSDRDPQHARVAFKDFSQLVRYYPNSLYANDASKRLVYLKDRLARFDLSVVEYYNKRGAYVAVVNRVQQMLRDYPDTEATRNALKYMEIAYKQMGLDEEANKVANLIAANPN
;
A
#
# COMPACT_ATOMS: atom_id res chain seq x y z
N MET A 1 -53.81 19.27 -19.76
CA MET A 1 -53.64 19.61 -18.32
C MET A 1 -53.01 18.49 -17.47
N ILE A 2 -53.08 17.21 -17.88
CA ILE A 2 -52.55 16.08 -17.07
C ILE A 2 -51.00 16.04 -17.06
N ARG A 3 -50.32 16.43 -18.15
CA ARG A 3 -48.84 16.44 -18.23
C ARG A 3 -48.15 17.47 -17.33
N ILE A 4 -48.81 18.59 -17.04
CA ILE A 4 -48.26 19.64 -16.15
C ILE A 4 -48.30 19.19 -14.69
N LYS A 5 -49.32 18.40 -14.29
CA LYS A 5 -49.44 17.88 -12.93
C LYS A 5 -48.29 16.94 -12.55
N TYR A 6 -47.83 16.10 -13.48
CA TYR A 6 -46.68 15.21 -13.25
C TYR A 6 -45.34 15.95 -13.20
N LEU A 7 -45.19 17.03 -13.99
CA LEU A 7 -43.98 17.88 -13.94
C LEU A 7 -43.87 18.66 -12.61
N VAL A 8 -45.00 19.16 -12.10
CA VAL A 8 -45.03 19.84 -10.79
C VAL A 8 -44.82 18.84 -9.64
N ALA A 9 -45.36 17.62 -9.75
CA ALA A 9 -45.12 16.56 -8.76
C ALA A 9 -43.65 16.09 -8.74
N ALA A 10 -43.00 15.97 -9.90
CA ALA A 10 -41.59 15.60 -9.98
C ALA A 10 -40.68 16.73 -9.45
N ALA A 11 -41.01 18.00 -9.74
CA ALA A 11 -40.27 19.15 -9.22
C ALA A 11 -40.41 19.31 -7.70
N THR A 12 -41.60 19.08 -7.14
CA THR A 12 -41.82 19.12 -5.69
C THR A 12 -41.16 17.95 -4.97
N LEU A 13 -41.17 16.74 -5.55
CA LEU A 13 -40.46 15.57 -4.98
C LEU A 13 -38.93 15.76 -4.95
N SER A 14 -38.39 16.53 -5.89
CA SER A 14 -36.95 16.86 -5.95
C SER A 14 -36.51 17.82 -4.84
N LEU A 15 -37.41 18.68 -4.32
CA LEU A 15 -37.09 19.59 -3.21
C LEU A 15 -37.10 18.92 -1.83
N VAL A 16 -37.76 17.75 -1.70
CA VAL A 16 -37.82 17.00 -0.42
C VAL A 16 -36.56 16.13 -0.21
N LEU A 17 -35.68 16.03 -1.20
CA LEU A 17 -34.36 15.39 -1.07
C LEU A 17 -33.29 16.32 -0.46
N THR A 18 -33.70 17.41 0.21
CA THR A 18 -32.81 18.18 1.08
C THR A 18 -32.44 17.32 2.30
N GLY A 19 -31.37 16.55 2.13
CA GLY A 19 -30.81 15.70 3.18
C GLY A 19 -30.51 16.51 4.43
N CYS A 20 -30.98 16.03 5.58
CA CYS A 20 -30.61 16.56 6.88
C CYS A 20 -29.12 16.29 7.14
N SER A 21 -28.25 17.20 6.73
CA SER A 21 -26.87 17.25 7.25
C SER A 21 -26.93 17.84 8.65
N SER A 22 -27.14 16.99 9.66
CA SER A 22 -26.96 17.41 11.05
C SER A 22 -25.46 17.69 11.26
N ASN A 23 -25.11 18.97 11.31
CA ASN A 23 -23.81 19.44 11.74
C ASN A 23 -23.77 19.34 13.26
N ASN A 24 -23.51 18.13 13.77
CA ASN A 24 -23.14 17.92 15.16
C ASN A 24 -21.69 18.42 15.32
N GLU A 25 -21.53 19.74 15.41
CA GLU A 25 -20.24 20.37 15.70
C GLU A 25 -19.90 20.21 17.18
N VAL A 26 -18.60 20.01 17.46
CA VAL A 26 -18.09 19.84 18.83
C VAL A 26 -18.26 21.11 19.62
N SER A 27 -18.96 21.02 20.74
CA SER A 27 -18.98 22.10 21.71
C SER A 27 -17.64 22.13 22.48
N PRO A 28 -17.11 23.31 22.86
CA PRO A 28 -15.97 23.41 23.76
C PRO A 28 -16.13 22.59 25.06
N ASP A 29 -17.35 22.25 25.47
CA ASP A 29 -17.63 21.47 26.68
C ASP A 29 -17.88 19.97 26.44
N SER A 30 -17.75 19.48 25.20
CA SER A 30 -18.00 18.07 24.88
C SER A 30 -17.07 17.13 25.65
N THR A 31 -17.66 16.06 26.18
CA THR A 31 -16.93 15.00 26.88
C THR A 31 -16.13 14.13 25.88
N PRO A 32 -15.06 13.43 26.32
CA PRO A 32 -14.31 12.52 25.45
C PRO A 32 -15.21 11.47 24.77
N ALA A 33 -16.22 10.95 25.48
CA ALA A 33 -17.14 9.94 24.96
C ALA A 33 -18.04 10.50 23.84
N GLU A 34 -18.59 11.70 24.02
CA GLU A 34 -19.38 12.39 22.99
C GLU A 34 -18.51 12.69 21.77
N MET A 35 -17.31 13.22 21.99
CA MET A 35 -16.38 13.53 20.90
C MET A 35 -16.04 12.27 20.10
N TYR A 36 -15.78 11.15 20.78
CA TYR A 36 -15.48 9.88 20.15
C TYR A 36 -16.68 9.34 19.38
N SER A 37 -17.89 9.39 19.96
CA SER A 37 -19.12 8.93 19.31
C SER A 37 -19.41 9.70 18.03
N ILE A 38 -19.21 11.02 18.02
CA ILE A 38 -19.36 11.85 16.81
C ILE A 38 -18.33 11.42 15.75
N GLY A 39 -17.08 11.18 16.15
CA GLY A 39 -16.01 10.76 15.25
C GLY A 39 -16.32 9.41 14.60
N GLN A 40 -16.77 8.45 15.42
CA GLN A 40 -17.22 7.13 14.98
C GLN A 40 -18.40 7.20 14.01
N GLN A 41 -19.40 8.05 14.29
CA GLN A 41 -20.52 8.26 13.36
C GLN A 41 -20.01 8.75 12.00
N LYS A 42 -19.13 9.77 11.98
CA LYS A 42 -18.57 10.28 10.71
C LYS A 42 -17.73 9.24 9.97
N LEU A 43 -17.02 8.35 10.68
CA LEU A 43 -16.31 7.23 10.06
C LEU A 43 -17.28 6.25 9.39
N GLN A 44 -18.34 5.87 10.10
CA GLN A 44 -19.36 4.95 9.60
C GLN A 44 -20.13 5.52 8.40
N ASP A 45 -20.36 6.84 8.40
CA ASP A 45 -20.95 7.58 7.28
C ASP A 45 -19.99 7.68 6.06
N GLY A 46 -18.74 7.23 6.19
CA GLY A 46 -17.71 7.36 5.16
C GLY A 46 -17.17 8.79 4.98
N ASN A 47 -17.53 9.73 5.87
CA ASN A 47 -17.03 11.10 5.87
C ASN A 47 -15.69 11.17 6.60
N TYR A 48 -14.65 10.57 6.01
CA TYR A 48 -13.34 10.43 6.62
C TYR A 48 -12.69 11.77 7.00
N LYS A 49 -12.87 12.83 6.19
CA LYS A 49 -12.30 14.16 6.50
C LYS A 49 -12.93 14.78 7.75
N ALA A 50 -14.26 14.69 7.89
CA ALA A 50 -14.93 15.16 9.09
C ALA A 50 -14.55 14.31 10.31
N ALA A 51 -14.41 12.99 10.12
CA ALA A 51 -13.94 12.10 11.17
C ALA A 51 -12.51 12.42 11.63
N ILE A 52 -11.57 12.67 10.71
CA ILE A 52 -10.20 13.07 11.03
C ILE A 52 -10.20 14.32 11.92
N LYS A 53 -10.90 15.38 11.51
CA LYS A 53 -10.98 16.63 12.29
C LYS A 53 -11.49 16.37 13.71
N GLN A 54 -12.48 15.49 13.84
CA GLN A 54 -13.08 15.12 15.12
C GLN A 54 -12.12 14.31 16.01
N LEU A 55 -11.48 13.32 15.43
CA LEU A 55 -10.58 12.40 16.13
C LEU A 55 -9.26 13.08 16.49
N GLU A 56 -8.73 13.97 15.66
CA GLU A 56 -7.58 14.82 15.98
C GLU A 56 -7.89 15.77 17.14
N ALA A 57 -9.08 16.40 17.15
CA ALA A 57 -9.49 17.24 18.27
C ALA A 57 -9.56 16.45 19.58
N LEU A 58 -10.02 15.20 19.52
CA LEU A 58 -10.04 14.28 20.66
C LEU A 58 -8.63 13.87 21.11
N ASP A 59 -7.75 13.45 20.19
CA ASP A 59 -6.35 13.05 20.50
C ASP A 59 -5.56 14.23 21.09
N ASN A 60 -5.76 15.45 20.58
CA ASN A 60 -5.09 16.64 21.08
C ASN A 60 -5.57 17.05 22.48
N ARG A 61 -6.88 16.97 22.75
CA ARG A 61 -7.46 17.39 24.03
C ARG A 61 -7.29 16.34 25.13
N TYR A 62 -7.35 15.06 24.76
CA TYR A 62 -7.32 13.94 25.70
C TYR A 62 -6.33 12.85 25.25
N PRO A 63 -5.01 13.16 25.15
CA PRO A 63 -3.99 12.25 24.62
C PRO A 63 -3.76 10.98 25.46
N PHE A 64 -4.21 10.99 26.71
CA PHE A 64 -4.17 9.84 27.64
C PHE A 64 -5.57 9.38 28.06
N GLY A 65 -6.60 9.81 27.32
CA GLY A 65 -7.98 9.44 27.59
C GLY A 65 -8.25 7.94 27.37
N PRO A 66 -9.40 7.44 27.83
CA PRO A 66 -9.74 6.02 27.72
C PRO A 66 -9.83 5.51 26.28
N TYR A 67 -10.06 6.41 25.32
CA TYR A 67 -10.16 6.10 23.89
C TYR A 67 -8.87 6.39 23.11
N ALA A 68 -7.80 6.86 23.74
CA ALA A 68 -6.62 7.41 23.03
C ALA A 68 -6.01 6.43 22.01
N GLN A 69 -5.82 5.17 22.40
CA GLN A 69 -5.28 4.14 21.50
C GLN A 69 -6.25 3.84 20.35
N GLN A 70 -7.54 3.70 20.63
CA GLN A 70 -8.55 3.43 19.61
C GLN A 70 -8.69 4.59 18.62
N VAL A 71 -8.66 5.84 19.11
CA VAL A 71 -8.66 7.05 18.29
C VAL A 71 -7.47 7.08 17.33
N GLN A 72 -6.29 6.65 17.78
CA GLN A 72 -5.12 6.55 16.90
C GLN A 72 -5.31 5.48 15.81
N LEU A 73 -5.88 4.31 16.14
CA LEU A 73 -6.21 3.29 15.14
C LEU A 73 -7.24 3.79 14.13
N ASP A 74 -8.26 4.49 14.61
CA ASP A 74 -9.31 5.09 13.79
C ASP A 74 -8.76 6.19 12.87
N LEU A 75 -7.82 7.01 13.35
CA LEU A 75 -7.11 8.00 12.54
C LEU A 75 -6.28 7.34 11.43
N ILE A 76 -5.54 6.27 11.74
CA ILE A 76 -4.80 5.50 10.72
C ILE A 76 -5.73 5.03 9.60
N TYR A 77 -6.88 4.47 9.98
CA TYR A 77 -7.90 4.05 9.02
C TYR A 77 -8.44 5.23 8.20
N ALA A 78 -8.81 6.32 8.86
CA ALA A 78 -9.41 7.50 8.23
C ALA A 78 -8.44 8.17 7.24
N TYR A 79 -7.17 8.35 7.63
CA TYR A 79 -6.13 8.90 6.75
C TYR A 79 -5.91 8.00 5.52
N TYR A 80 -5.84 6.68 5.70
CA TYR A 80 -5.71 5.75 4.58
C TYR A 80 -6.91 5.87 3.62
N LYS A 81 -8.14 5.86 4.16
CA LYS A 81 -9.38 5.90 3.35
C LYS A 81 -9.63 7.25 2.69
N SER A 82 -9.12 8.33 3.24
CA SER A 82 -9.14 9.68 2.65
C SER A 82 -7.99 9.95 1.68
N ALA A 83 -7.11 8.96 1.46
CA ALA A 83 -5.89 9.07 0.66
C ALA A 83 -4.86 10.08 1.22
N GLU A 84 -4.94 10.42 2.50
CA GLU A 84 -3.93 11.19 3.24
C GLU A 84 -2.79 10.27 3.70
N LEU A 85 -2.19 9.55 2.75
CA LEU A 85 -1.25 8.45 3.00
C LEU A 85 -0.01 8.88 3.81
N PRO A 86 0.61 10.07 3.60
CA PRO A 86 1.71 10.51 4.46
C PRO A 86 1.30 10.69 5.93
N MET A 87 0.08 11.17 6.18
CA MET A 87 -0.46 11.30 7.54
C MET A 87 -0.74 9.94 8.16
N ALA A 88 -1.24 8.98 7.37
CA ALA A 88 -1.40 7.59 7.81
C ALA A 88 -0.06 6.98 8.26
N ILE A 89 1.01 7.13 7.48
CA ILE A 89 2.34 6.63 7.86
C ILE A 89 2.83 7.29 9.17
N ALA A 90 2.68 8.61 9.30
CA ALA A 90 3.10 9.31 10.52
C ALA A 90 2.31 8.84 11.76
N ALA A 91 1.00 8.63 11.63
CA ALA A 91 0.16 8.10 12.69
C ALA A 91 0.52 6.66 13.07
N ILE A 92 0.79 5.81 12.07
CA ILE A 92 1.26 4.43 12.24
C ILE A 92 2.58 4.39 13.01
N ASP A 93 3.58 5.14 12.56
CA ASP A 93 4.92 5.10 13.17
C ASP A 93 4.88 5.64 14.61
N ARG A 94 4.05 6.67 14.87
CA ARG A 94 3.77 7.14 16.24
C ARG A 94 3.12 6.04 17.07
N PHE A 95 2.08 5.37 16.56
CA PHE A 95 1.38 4.32 17.29
C PHE A 95 2.30 3.15 17.64
N MET A 96 3.08 2.66 16.66
CA MET A 96 4.01 1.54 16.87
C MET A 96 5.10 1.88 17.90
N ARG A 97 5.59 3.13 17.89
CA ARG A 97 6.59 3.60 18.86
C ARG A 97 6.04 3.71 20.27
N LEU A 98 4.80 4.19 20.41
CA LEU A 98 4.17 4.39 21.72
C LEU A 98 3.55 3.11 22.29
N ASN A 99 3.10 2.19 21.43
CA ASN A 99 2.35 0.99 21.82
C ASN A 99 2.91 -0.29 21.15
N PRO A 100 4.21 -0.64 21.32
CA PRO A 100 4.83 -1.75 20.60
C PRO A 100 4.24 -3.13 20.93
N THR A 101 3.61 -3.29 22.10
CA THR A 101 3.00 -4.53 22.57
C THR A 101 1.47 -4.51 22.49
N HIS A 102 0.88 -3.58 21.72
CA HIS A 102 -0.57 -3.48 21.59
C HIS A 102 -1.15 -4.75 20.95
N PRO A 103 -2.31 -5.27 21.43
CA PRO A 103 -2.91 -6.48 20.86
C PRO A 103 -3.16 -6.43 19.35
N ASN A 104 -3.52 -5.25 18.83
CA ASN A 104 -3.79 -5.00 17.40
C ASN A 104 -2.58 -4.45 16.62
N ILE A 105 -1.34 -4.73 17.06
CA ILE A 105 -0.14 -4.24 16.36
C ILE A 105 0.01 -4.86 14.96
N ASP A 106 -0.55 -6.06 14.76
CA ASP A 106 -0.64 -6.75 13.49
C ASP A 106 -1.49 -5.98 12.46
N TYR A 107 -2.63 -5.42 12.89
CA TYR A 107 -3.43 -4.49 12.08
C TYR A 107 -2.62 -3.26 11.65
N VAL A 108 -1.84 -2.69 12.58
CA VAL A 108 -1.05 -1.48 12.31
C VAL A 108 0.07 -1.76 11.30
N LEU A 109 0.76 -2.90 11.43
CA LEU A 109 1.74 -3.38 10.44
C LEU A 109 1.09 -3.59 9.07
N TYR A 110 -0.09 -4.23 9.05
CA TYR A 110 -0.85 -4.44 7.82
C TYR A 110 -1.21 -3.11 7.15
N MET A 111 -1.71 -2.12 7.92
CA MET A 111 -2.02 -0.78 7.42
C MET A 111 -0.79 -0.04 6.92
N ARG A 112 0.40 -0.24 7.51
CA ARG A 112 1.65 0.36 6.99
C ARG A 112 2.00 -0.20 5.62
N GLY A 113 1.91 -1.52 5.47
CA GLY A 113 2.10 -2.19 4.18
C GLY A 113 1.10 -1.72 3.13
N LEU A 114 -0.19 -1.61 3.48
CA LEU A 114 -1.23 -1.10 2.57
C LEU A 114 -0.98 0.35 2.18
N THR A 115 -0.62 1.21 3.13
CA THR A 115 -0.38 2.63 2.88
C THR A 115 0.85 2.82 2.01
N ALA A 116 1.93 2.08 2.26
CA ALA A 116 3.12 2.07 1.41
C ALA A 116 2.80 1.54 0.00
N MET A 117 2.00 0.47 -0.12
CA MET A 117 1.57 -0.03 -1.42
C MET A 117 0.70 0.98 -2.17
N ALA A 118 -0.18 1.72 -1.48
CA ALA A 118 -0.99 2.78 -2.07
C ALA A 118 -0.17 4.03 -2.47
N LEU A 119 0.94 4.32 -1.80
CA LEU A 119 1.89 5.38 -2.20
C LEU A 119 2.66 4.99 -3.47
N ASP A 120 2.88 3.69 -3.64
CA ASP A 120 3.53 3.12 -4.80
C ASP A 120 2.60 3.10 -6.03
N ASP A 121 1.32 2.76 -5.82
CA ASP A 121 0.28 2.74 -6.83
C ASP A 121 -0.26 4.15 -7.11
N SER A 122 -0.02 4.66 -8.32
CA SER A 122 -0.75 5.83 -8.80
C SER A 122 -2.13 5.38 -9.33
N LEU A 123 -3.19 5.53 -8.52
CA LEU A 123 -4.57 5.10 -8.83
C LEU A 123 -5.07 5.46 -10.25
N LEU A 124 -4.68 6.62 -10.80
CA LEU A 124 -5.07 7.03 -12.15
C LEU A 124 -4.35 6.23 -13.25
N GLN A 125 -3.14 5.73 -13.00
CA GLN A 125 -2.27 5.13 -14.02
C GLN A 125 -2.58 3.65 -14.26
N GLY A 126 -2.93 2.91 -13.20
CA GLY A 126 -3.41 1.53 -13.33
C GLY A 126 -4.68 1.43 -14.17
N PHE A 127 -5.55 2.46 -14.12
CA PHE A 127 -6.75 2.54 -14.95
C PHE A 127 -6.44 2.67 -16.46
N PHE A 128 -5.33 3.31 -16.83
CA PHE A 128 -4.91 3.47 -18.23
C PHE A 128 -3.98 2.35 -18.72
N GLY A 129 -3.74 1.30 -17.92
CA GLY A 129 -2.89 0.17 -18.31
C GLY A 129 -1.43 0.54 -18.57
N VAL A 130 -0.95 1.64 -17.97
CA VAL A 130 0.44 2.09 -18.15
C VAL A 130 1.33 1.28 -17.21
N ASP A 131 2.16 0.40 -17.75
CA ASP A 131 3.20 -0.29 -17.00
C ASP A 131 4.32 0.70 -16.65
N ARG A 132 4.61 0.85 -15.35
CA ARG A 132 5.72 1.65 -14.81
C ARG A 132 6.59 0.84 -13.87
N SER A 133 6.73 -0.45 -14.16
CA SER A 133 7.67 -1.31 -13.44
C SER A 133 9.11 -0.79 -13.49
N ASP A 134 9.46 0.12 -14.40
CA ASP A 134 10.76 0.78 -14.53
C ASP A 134 11.00 1.98 -13.57
N ARG A 135 9.98 2.45 -12.86
CA ARG A 135 10.12 3.53 -11.86
C ARG A 135 10.65 3.00 -10.53
N ASP A 136 11.48 3.79 -9.83
CA ASP A 136 12.05 3.39 -8.52
C ASP A 136 10.95 2.90 -7.55
N PRO A 137 10.99 1.62 -7.16
CA PRO A 137 9.97 0.97 -6.36
C PRO A 137 10.17 1.20 -4.85
N GLN A 138 10.54 2.40 -4.42
CA GLN A 138 10.86 2.68 -3.02
C GLN A 138 9.72 2.30 -2.07
N HIS A 139 8.50 2.68 -2.40
CA HIS A 139 7.33 2.43 -1.55
C HIS A 139 6.92 0.95 -1.55
N ALA A 140 7.01 0.23 -2.68
CA ALA A 140 6.83 -1.21 -2.68
C ALA A 140 7.88 -1.97 -1.86
N ARG A 141 9.14 -1.53 -1.82
CA ARG A 141 10.16 -2.13 -0.93
C ARG A 141 9.78 -1.99 0.53
N VAL A 142 9.24 -0.83 0.93
CA VAL A 142 8.71 -0.60 2.27
C VAL A 142 7.52 -1.52 2.54
N ALA A 143 6.54 -1.58 1.62
CA ALA A 143 5.38 -2.45 1.74
C ALA A 143 5.78 -3.93 1.87
N PHE A 144 6.73 -4.38 1.06
CA PHE A 144 7.23 -5.76 1.09
C PHE A 144 7.86 -6.08 2.44
N LYS A 145 8.67 -5.17 2.99
CA LYS A 145 9.26 -5.32 4.33
C LYS A 145 8.17 -5.45 5.40
N ASP A 146 7.16 -4.60 5.35
CA ASP A 146 6.11 -4.53 6.37
C ASP A 146 5.20 -5.76 6.36
N PHE A 147 4.74 -6.19 5.17
CA PHE A 147 3.99 -7.44 5.04
C PHE A 147 4.84 -8.66 5.40
N SER A 148 6.15 -8.65 5.10
CA SER A 148 7.05 -9.74 5.49
C SER A 148 7.18 -9.82 7.01
N GLN A 149 7.27 -8.68 7.70
CA GLN A 149 7.29 -8.64 9.16
C GLN A 149 5.98 -9.17 9.75
N LEU A 150 4.84 -8.76 9.18
CA LEU A 150 3.53 -9.22 9.61
C LEU A 150 3.39 -10.74 9.50
N VAL A 151 3.67 -11.31 8.32
CA VAL A 151 3.55 -12.77 8.09
C VAL A 151 4.53 -13.56 8.94
N ARG A 152 5.75 -13.03 9.16
CA ARG A 152 6.79 -13.69 9.96
C ARG A 152 6.48 -13.69 11.45
N TYR A 153 6.07 -12.55 12.01
CA TYR A 153 5.90 -12.39 13.45
C TYR A 153 4.47 -12.67 13.93
N TYR A 154 3.47 -12.50 13.06
CA TYR A 154 2.06 -12.70 13.37
C TYR A 154 1.38 -13.61 12.33
N PRO A 155 1.87 -14.86 12.15
CA PRO A 155 1.35 -15.77 11.13
C PRO A 155 -0.14 -16.13 11.31
N ASN A 156 -0.64 -16.05 12.54
CA ASN A 156 -2.04 -16.34 12.89
C ASN A 156 -2.95 -15.09 12.85
N SER A 157 -2.41 -13.93 12.46
CA SER A 157 -3.20 -12.71 12.31
C SER A 157 -4.28 -12.89 11.24
N LEU A 158 -5.43 -12.25 11.44
CA LEU A 158 -6.50 -12.17 10.44
C LEU A 158 -6.00 -11.58 9.11
N TYR A 159 -4.95 -10.76 9.15
CA TYR A 159 -4.39 -10.06 7.99
C TYR A 159 -3.26 -10.85 7.28
N ALA A 160 -2.75 -11.93 7.88
CA ALA A 160 -1.57 -12.64 7.38
C ALA A 160 -1.78 -13.26 5.98
N ASN A 161 -2.98 -13.80 5.72
CA ASN A 161 -3.29 -14.41 4.42
C ASN A 161 -3.28 -13.37 3.29
N ASP A 162 -3.95 -12.23 3.48
CA ASP A 162 -3.98 -11.16 2.48
C ASP A 162 -2.59 -10.55 2.28
N ALA A 163 -1.86 -10.30 3.38
CA ALA A 163 -0.47 -9.85 3.33
C ALA A 163 0.43 -10.81 2.53
N SER A 164 0.24 -12.12 2.70
CA SER A 164 1.00 -13.13 1.94
C SER A 164 0.73 -13.07 0.44
N LYS A 165 -0.53 -12.86 0.02
CA LYS A 165 -0.87 -12.66 -1.38
C LYS A 165 -0.24 -11.38 -1.94
N ARG A 166 -0.25 -10.29 -1.16
CA ARG A 166 0.39 -9.03 -1.53
C ARG A 166 1.91 -9.15 -1.65
N LEU A 167 2.54 -9.97 -0.81
CA LEU A 167 3.98 -10.25 -0.92
C LEU A 167 4.33 -10.88 -2.27
N VAL A 168 3.52 -11.83 -2.77
CA VAL A 168 3.73 -12.41 -4.10
C VAL A 168 3.67 -11.34 -5.18
N TYR A 169 2.65 -10.48 -5.15
CA TYR A 169 2.52 -9.36 -6.09
C TYR A 169 3.69 -8.38 -6.01
N LEU A 170 4.07 -7.97 -4.80
CA LEU A 170 5.16 -7.01 -4.59
C LEU A 170 6.52 -7.61 -5.01
N LYS A 171 6.74 -8.90 -4.75
CA LYS A 171 7.95 -9.61 -5.17
C LYS A 171 8.11 -9.59 -6.69
N ASP A 172 7.03 -9.91 -7.41
CA ASP A 172 7.00 -9.84 -8.87
C ASP A 172 7.25 -8.40 -9.37
N ARG A 173 6.60 -7.40 -8.77
CA ARG A 173 6.81 -5.99 -9.11
C ARG A 173 8.28 -5.56 -8.95
N LEU A 174 8.90 -5.89 -7.82
CA LEU A 174 10.29 -5.57 -7.54
C LEU A 174 11.23 -6.24 -8.55
N ALA A 175 10.95 -7.50 -8.90
CA ALA A 175 11.71 -8.25 -9.88
C ALA A 175 11.61 -7.64 -11.28
N ARG A 176 10.43 -7.18 -11.70
CA ARG A 176 10.23 -6.48 -12.98
C ARG A 176 11.02 -5.18 -13.07
N PHE A 177 11.10 -4.42 -11.98
CA PHE A 177 11.96 -3.23 -11.92
C PHE A 177 13.42 -3.58 -12.17
N ASP A 178 13.96 -4.56 -11.44
CA ASP A 178 15.37 -4.91 -11.61
C ASP A 178 15.65 -5.53 -13.00
N LEU A 179 14.69 -6.24 -13.60
CA LEU A 179 14.77 -6.67 -15.00
C LEU A 179 14.88 -5.47 -15.96
N SER A 180 14.07 -4.42 -15.77
CA SER A 180 14.15 -3.20 -16.60
C SER A 180 15.54 -2.54 -16.49
N VAL A 181 16.17 -2.60 -15.32
CA VAL A 181 17.53 -2.10 -15.08
C VAL A 181 18.56 -3.00 -15.78
N VAL A 182 18.39 -4.32 -15.75
CA VAL A 182 19.20 -5.28 -16.51
C VAL A 182 19.16 -4.96 -18.00
N GLU A 183 17.96 -4.79 -18.56
CA GLU A 183 17.79 -4.44 -19.97
C GLU A 183 18.46 -3.12 -20.33
N TYR A 184 18.33 -2.11 -19.46
CA TYR A 184 18.96 -0.81 -19.62
C TYR A 184 20.49 -0.89 -19.64
N TYR A 185 21.10 -1.69 -18.76
CA TYR A 185 22.55 -1.91 -18.73
C TYR A 185 23.03 -2.73 -19.92
N ASN A 186 22.29 -3.76 -20.31
CA ASN A 186 22.63 -4.59 -21.46
C ASN A 186 22.65 -3.76 -22.76
N LYS A 187 21.65 -2.89 -22.97
CA LYS A 187 21.60 -1.96 -24.13
C LYS A 187 22.82 -1.04 -24.22
N ARG A 188 23.54 -0.81 -23.11
CA ARG A 188 24.74 0.04 -23.03
C ARG A 188 26.05 -0.74 -23.01
N GLY A 189 26.00 -2.07 -23.11
CA GLY A 189 27.19 -2.92 -22.99
C GLY A 189 27.80 -2.93 -21.60
N ALA A 190 27.05 -2.54 -20.56
CA ALA A 190 27.53 -2.55 -19.18
C ALA A 190 27.41 -3.96 -18.57
N TYR A 191 28.15 -4.92 -19.12
CA TYR A 191 28.00 -6.36 -18.84
C TYR A 191 28.27 -6.75 -17.38
N VAL A 192 29.25 -6.11 -16.71
CA VAL A 192 29.50 -6.32 -15.28
C VAL A 192 28.28 -5.90 -14.44
N ALA A 193 27.65 -4.77 -14.80
CA ALA A 193 26.46 -4.29 -14.10
C ALA A 193 25.24 -5.19 -14.34
N VAL A 194 25.11 -5.76 -15.55
CA VAL A 194 24.11 -6.80 -15.84
C VAL A 194 24.30 -7.99 -14.91
N VAL A 195 25.49 -8.59 -14.87
CA VAL A 195 25.76 -9.75 -14.03
C VAL A 195 25.48 -9.47 -12.56
N ASN A 196 25.98 -8.35 -12.02
CA ASN A 196 25.75 -7.97 -10.63
C ASN A 196 24.26 -7.83 -10.30
N ARG A 197 23.48 -7.22 -11.21
CA ARG A 197 22.04 -7.04 -11.05
C ARG A 197 21.32 -8.40 -11.08
N VAL A 198 21.58 -9.25 -12.07
CA VAL A 198 20.94 -10.58 -12.17
C VAL A 198 21.31 -11.48 -10.98
N GLN A 199 22.55 -11.43 -10.50
CA GLN A 199 22.94 -12.14 -9.28
C GLN A 199 22.16 -11.64 -8.05
N GLN A 200 21.86 -10.34 -7.97
CA GLN A 200 20.99 -9.81 -6.93
C GLN A 200 19.56 -10.35 -7.10
N MET A 201 19.02 -10.36 -8.31
CA MET A 201 17.70 -10.94 -8.60
C MET A 201 17.59 -12.39 -8.14
N LEU A 202 18.62 -13.21 -8.42
CA LEU A 202 18.69 -14.62 -7.98
C LEU A 202 18.76 -14.79 -6.46
N ARG A 203 19.28 -13.80 -5.71
CA ARG A 203 19.29 -13.85 -4.24
C ARG A 203 17.98 -13.38 -3.65
N ASP A 204 17.44 -12.29 -4.17
CA ASP A 204 16.32 -11.57 -3.55
C ASP A 204 14.96 -12.17 -3.95
N TYR A 205 14.82 -12.64 -5.19
CA TYR A 205 13.54 -13.17 -5.72
C TYR A 205 13.72 -14.23 -6.83
N PRO A 206 14.41 -15.36 -6.52
CA PRO A 206 14.77 -16.41 -7.49
C PRO A 206 13.61 -17.11 -8.21
N ASP A 207 12.43 -17.08 -7.62
CA ASP A 207 11.19 -17.75 -8.05
C ASP A 207 10.30 -16.86 -8.93
N THR A 208 10.77 -15.67 -9.32
CA THR A 208 10.01 -14.75 -10.18
C THR A 208 10.31 -14.96 -11.65
N GLU A 209 9.29 -14.77 -12.49
CA GLU A 209 9.45 -14.85 -13.96
C GLU A 209 10.47 -13.83 -14.48
N ALA A 210 10.47 -12.63 -13.92
CA ALA A 210 11.43 -11.59 -14.29
C ALA A 210 12.90 -12.02 -14.05
N THR A 211 13.19 -12.75 -12.96
CA THR A 211 14.53 -13.30 -12.70
C THR A 211 14.91 -14.37 -13.71
N ARG A 212 13.97 -15.25 -14.05
CA ARG A 212 14.19 -16.26 -15.09
C ARG A 212 14.51 -15.61 -16.43
N ASN A 213 13.76 -14.58 -16.81
CA ASN A 213 14.02 -13.82 -18.05
C ASN A 213 15.38 -13.10 -18.00
N ALA A 214 15.78 -12.62 -16.83
CA ALA A 214 17.06 -11.94 -16.62
C ALA A 214 18.29 -12.84 -16.87
N LEU A 215 18.17 -14.17 -16.67
CA LEU A 215 19.26 -15.12 -16.88
C LEU A 215 19.81 -15.08 -18.32
N LYS A 216 18.95 -14.84 -19.33
CA LYS A 216 19.39 -14.72 -20.73
C LYS A 216 20.37 -13.55 -20.91
N TYR A 217 20.11 -12.44 -20.23
CA TYR A 217 21.01 -11.28 -20.26
C TYR A 217 22.33 -11.56 -19.52
N MET A 218 22.29 -12.34 -18.44
CA MET A 218 23.50 -12.77 -17.72
C MET A 218 24.38 -13.69 -18.58
N GLU A 219 23.78 -14.63 -19.31
CA GLU A 219 24.50 -15.47 -20.28
C GLU A 219 25.16 -14.63 -21.37
N ILE A 220 24.40 -13.71 -21.99
CA ILE A 220 24.92 -12.78 -23.01
C ILE A 220 26.06 -11.96 -22.44
N ALA A 221 25.90 -11.40 -21.24
CA ALA A 221 26.91 -10.57 -20.59
C ALA A 221 28.22 -11.35 -20.36
N TYR A 222 28.16 -12.61 -19.90
CA TYR A 222 29.35 -13.44 -19.73
C TYR A 222 30.06 -13.72 -21.06
N LYS A 223 29.31 -14.06 -22.12
CA LYS A 223 29.90 -14.25 -23.46
C LYS A 223 30.59 -13.00 -23.98
N GLN A 224 29.98 -11.83 -23.79
CA GLN A 224 30.56 -10.55 -24.22
C GLN A 224 31.81 -10.16 -23.42
N MET A 225 31.98 -10.71 -22.21
CA MET A 225 33.18 -10.55 -21.40
C MET A 225 34.23 -11.66 -21.65
N GLY A 226 33.97 -12.62 -22.54
CA GLY A 226 34.87 -13.76 -22.80
C GLY A 226 34.89 -14.81 -21.69
N LEU A 227 33.84 -14.88 -20.86
CA LEU A 227 33.73 -15.80 -19.72
C LEU A 227 32.82 -16.99 -20.08
N ASP A 228 33.27 -17.82 -21.03
CA ASP A 228 32.46 -18.90 -21.61
C ASP A 228 32.07 -19.98 -20.60
N GLU A 229 32.92 -20.29 -19.62
CA GLU A 229 32.60 -21.25 -18.56
C GLU A 229 31.39 -20.79 -17.73
N GLU A 230 31.35 -19.51 -17.35
CA GLU A 230 30.23 -18.93 -16.59
C GLU A 230 28.98 -18.83 -17.45
N ALA A 231 29.12 -18.46 -18.73
CA ALA A 231 28.00 -18.47 -19.67
C ALA A 231 27.37 -19.88 -19.79
N ASN A 232 28.19 -20.93 -19.88
CA ASN A 232 27.72 -22.31 -19.96
C ASN A 232 26.99 -22.75 -18.67
N LYS A 233 27.45 -22.31 -17.49
CA LYS A 233 26.73 -22.56 -16.23
C LYS A 233 25.34 -21.93 -16.23
N VAL A 234 25.22 -20.68 -16.72
CA VAL A 234 23.92 -20.00 -16.83
C VAL A 234 23.02 -20.71 -17.86
N ALA A 235 23.55 -21.10 -19.01
CA ALA A 235 22.81 -21.83 -20.03
C ALA A 235 22.25 -23.16 -19.49
N ASN A 236 23.06 -23.92 -18.75
CA ASN A 236 22.62 -25.15 -18.09
C ASN A 236 21.53 -24.90 -17.04
N LEU A 237 21.62 -23.81 -16.29
CA LEU A 237 20.59 -23.42 -15.32
C LEU A 237 19.25 -23.10 -16.00
N ILE A 238 19.29 -22.37 -17.13
CA ILE A 238 18.11 -22.07 -17.94
C ILE A 238 17.50 -23.39 -18.48
N ALA A 239 18.34 -24.28 -19.04
CA ALA A 239 17.89 -25.55 -19.59
C ALA A 239 17.28 -26.49 -18.54
N ALA A 240 17.79 -26.46 -17.30
CA ALA A 240 17.24 -27.23 -16.19
C ALA A 240 15.86 -26.72 -15.70
N ASN A 241 15.48 -25.48 -16.05
CA ASN A 241 14.24 -24.83 -15.60
C ASN A 241 13.44 -24.25 -16.78
N PRO A 242 12.90 -25.10 -17.68
CA PRO A 242 12.25 -24.64 -18.92
C PRO A 242 10.89 -23.96 -18.73
N ASN A 243 10.24 -24.10 -17.57
CA ASN A 243 8.90 -23.58 -17.26
C ASN A 243 8.85 -22.81 -15.94
#